data_AF-A0A1Y4AP28-F1
#
_entry.id   AF-A0A1Y4AP28-F1
#
_cell.length_a   1.000
_cell.length_b   1.000
_cell.length_c   1.000
_cell.angle_alpha   90.00
_cell.angle_beta   90.00
_cell.angle_gamma   90.00
#
_symmetry.space_group_name_H-M   'P 1'
#
loop_
_entity.id
_entity.type
_entity.pdbx_description
1 polymer ?
#
loop_
_entity_poly.entity_id
_entity_poly.type
_entity_poly.pdbx_seq_one_letter_code
_entity_poly.pdbx_strand_id
1 'polypeptide(L)'
;FAIVPSGFLENFQKKWNELLNSEEGEKVKRLLAIDGKTQRGNGNKNQKGNHIVSAVDERGFCLGQKCVEEKTNEITAIPELIDSLNIKEAIITTDAMGTQTAIVKKIWKKRADYVLALKGNQGSLLEEVREYFSDEGLLKKCAYKKKVEKARGKIEKREYWQTEDISWLSQKKEWMGLKSIILTRNTITGADG
;
A
#
# COMPACT_ATOMS: atom_id res chain seq x y z
N PHE A 1 4.36 23.26 31.40
CA PHE A 1 4.28 22.42 30.19
C PHE A 1 3.49 23.18 29.13
N ALA A 2 4.15 23.71 28.11
CA ALA A 2 3.45 24.38 27.01
C ALA A 2 2.89 23.29 26.09
N ILE A 3 1.57 23.11 26.09
CA ILE A 3 0.89 22.23 25.15
C ILE A 3 0.83 22.99 23.83
N VAL A 4 1.54 22.48 22.84
CA VAL A 4 1.48 23.01 21.48
C VAL A 4 0.05 22.84 20.96
N PRO A 5 -0.61 23.92 20.48
CA PRO A 5 -1.96 23.82 19.95
C PRO A 5 -2.02 22.82 18.77
N SER A 6 -3.07 22.00 18.71
CA SER A 6 -3.25 21.01 17.62
C SER A 6 -3.19 21.66 16.24
N GLY A 7 -3.79 22.84 16.07
CA GLY A 7 -3.75 23.60 14.81
C GLY A 7 -2.35 24.10 14.42
N PHE A 8 -1.43 24.25 15.39
CA PHE A 8 -0.02 24.55 15.08
C PHE A 8 0.68 23.30 14.55
N LEU A 9 0.46 22.13 15.16
CA LEU A 9 1.06 20.87 14.71
C LEU A 9 0.57 20.48 13.32
N GLU A 10 -0.72 20.65 13.03
CA GLU A 10 -1.28 20.41 11.70
C GLU A 10 -0.67 21.36 10.64
N ASN A 11 -0.55 22.65 10.95
CA ASN A 11 0.08 23.61 10.04
C ASN A 11 1.58 23.36 9.85
N PHE A 12 2.27 22.95 10.91
CA PHE A 12 3.68 22.59 10.86
C PHE A 12 3.89 21.36 9.97
N GLN A 13 3.07 20.32 10.15
CA GLN A 13 3.08 19.11 9.35
C GLN A 13 2.79 19.41 7.86
N LYS A 14 1.87 20.33 7.57
CA LYS A 14 1.59 20.78 6.21
C LYS A 14 2.79 21.48 5.56
N LYS A 15 3.41 22.45 6.26
CA LYS A 15 4.61 23.16 5.77
C LYS A 15 5.81 22.23 5.62
N TRP A 16 5.97 21.27 6.53
CA TRP A 16 7.02 20.27 6.46
C TRP A 16 6.84 19.36 5.24
N ASN A 17 5.61 18.95 4.94
CA ASN A 17 5.29 18.19 3.73
C ASN A 17 5.53 19.00 2.44
N GLU A 18 5.31 20.32 2.45
CA GLU A 18 5.63 21.20 1.33
C GLU A 18 7.15 21.30 1.09
N LEU A 19 7.95 21.40 2.16
CA LEU A 19 9.42 21.41 2.09
C LEU A 19 9.99 20.07 1.63
N LEU A 20 9.43 18.93 2.05
CA LEU A 20 9.86 17.61 1.57
C LEU A 20 9.60 17.40 0.07
N ASN A 21 8.71 18.20 -0.53
CA ASN A 21 8.38 18.12 -1.95
C ASN A 21 9.22 19.11 -2.79
N SER A 22 10.13 19.90 -2.21
CA SER A 22 10.79 21.02 -2.91
C SER A 22 12.13 20.68 -3.59
N GLU A 23 12.74 19.52 -3.36
CA GLU A 23 14.04 19.19 -3.95
C GLU A 23 14.12 17.76 -4.53
N GLU A 24 14.86 17.67 -5.65
CA GLU A 24 15.41 16.48 -6.31
C GLU A 24 14.56 15.77 -7.40
N GLY A 25 14.60 16.34 -8.62
CA GLY A 25 15.66 15.90 -9.54
C GLY A 25 15.64 14.47 -10.07
N GLU A 26 14.52 13.76 -10.06
CA GLU A 26 14.11 12.74 -11.05
C GLU A 26 12.61 12.51 -10.79
N LYS A 27 11.81 12.17 -11.80
CA LYS A 27 10.36 11.89 -11.64
C LYS A 27 10.10 10.57 -10.86
N VAL A 28 10.82 10.33 -9.77
CA VAL A 28 10.51 9.26 -8.83
C VAL A 28 9.30 9.73 -8.04
N LYS A 29 8.14 9.16 -8.36
CA LYS A 29 6.94 9.35 -7.55
C LYS A 29 7.24 8.89 -6.13
N ARG A 30 6.97 9.76 -5.16
CA ARG A 30 7.11 9.44 -3.73
C ARG A 30 6.27 8.22 -3.39
N LEU A 31 6.84 7.23 -2.72
CA LEU A 31 6.11 6.04 -2.27
C LEU A 31 5.58 6.30 -0.86
N LEU A 32 4.30 6.07 -0.63
CA LEU A 32 3.70 6.23 0.69
C LEU A 32 2.94 4.97 1.08
N ALA A 33 3.48 4.24 2.05
CA ALA A 33 2.83 3.06 2.62
C ALA A 33 1.89 3.49 3.75
N ILE A 34 0.62 3.12 3.63
CA ILE A 34 -0.40 3.34 4.66
C ILE A 34 -0.80 1.98 5.24
N ASP A 35 -0.45 1.73 6.49
CA ASP A 35 -0.62 0.44 7.16
C ASP A 35 -0.96 0.61 8.65
N GLY A 36 -1.78 -0.31 9.18
CA GLY A 36 -2.15 -0.39 10.58
C GLY A 36 -1.25 -1.34 11.39
N LYS A 37 -0.62 -0.84 12.44
CA LYS A 37 0.19 -1.65 13.36
C LYS A 37 -0.26 -1.49 14.80
N THR A 38 -0.39 -2.62 15.49
CA THR A 38 -0.60 -2.65 16.94
C THR A 38 0.73 -2.52 17.66
N GLN A 39 0.85 -1.53 18.55
CA GLN A 39 2.02 -1.36 19.39
C GLN A 39 2.16 -2.51 20.39
N ARG A 40 3.36 -3.08 20.47
CA ARG A 40 3.68 -4.13 21.45
C ARG A 40 3.97 -3.51 22.83
N GLY A 41 3.58 -4.21 23.89
CA GLY A 41 3.88 -3.82 25.27
C GLY A 41 2.97 -2.75 25.88
N ASN A 42 1.99 -2.24 25.12
CA ASN A 42 1.06 -1.21 25.58
C ASN A 42 -0.37 -1.75 25.85
N GLY A 43 -0.50 -3.07 25.98
CA GLY A 43 -1.75 -3.73 26.35
C GLY A 43 -1.60 -4.42 27.70
N ASN A 44 -2.67 -4.43 28.51
CA ASN A 44 -2.76 -5.19 29.75
C ASN A 44 -4.15 -5.83 29.87
N LYS A 45 -4.46 -6.51 31.00
CA LYS A 45 -5.76 -7.18 31.19
C LYS A 45 -6.98 -6.25 31.04
N ASN A 46 -6.79 -4.94 31.25
CA ASN A 46 -7.85 -3.93 31.25
C ASN A 46 -7.75 -2.94 30.07
N GLN A 47 -6.73 -3.04 29.21
CA GLN A 47 -6.49 -2.10 28.11
C GLN A 47 -5.98 -2.84 26.87
N LYS A 48 -6.70 -2.73 25.76
CA LYS A 48 -6.23 -3.19 24.44
C LYS A 48 -5.04 -2.32 24.00
N GLY A 49 -4.04 -2.94 23.37
CA GLY A 49 -2.89 -2.22 22.84
C GLY A 49 -3.30 -1.26 21.72
N ASN A 50 -2.69 -0.07 21.69
CA ASN A 50 -2.98 0.94 20.68
C ASN A 50 -2.74 0.41 19.25
N HIS A 51 -3.73 0.55 18.39
CA HIS A 51 -3.60 0.28 16.97
C HIS A 51 -3.44 1.59 16.21
N ILE A 52 -2.35 1.74 15.46
CA ILE A 52 -1.99 3.00 14.79
C ILE A 52 -1.89 2.74 13.30
N VAL A 53 -2.68 3.50 12.53
CA VAL A 53 -2.53 3.60 11.09
C VAL A 53 -1.54 4.71 10.80
N SER A 54 -0.45 4.42 10.11
CA SER A 54 0.56 5.41 9.75
C SER A 54 0.79 5.46 8.25
N ALA A 55 1.08 6.66 7.75
CA ALA A 55 1.54 6.91 6.39
C ALA A 55 3.05 7.16 6.42
N VAL A 56 3.82 6.22 5.89
CA VAL A 56 5.28 6.20 5.98
C VAL A 56 5.89 6.17 4.58
N ASP A 57 6.86 7.03 4.31
CA ASP A 57 7.55 7.05 3.02
C ASP A 57 8.68 6.01 2.92
N GLU A 58 9.28 5.89 1.74
CA GLU A 58 10.37 4.92 1.50
C GLU A 58 11.62 5.15 2.35
N ARG A 59 11.81 6.36 2.90
CA ARG A 59 12.93 6.72 3.78
C ARG A 59 12.60 6.42 5.25
N GLY A 60 11.37 6.01 5.55
CA GLY A 60 10.90 5.70 6.89
C GLY A 60 10.29 6.89 7.65
N PHE A 61 10.09 8.03 7.00
CA PHE A 61 9.46 9.18 7.64
C PHE A 61 7.94 8.98 7.73
N CYS A 62 7.41 9.10 8.95
CA CYS A 62 5.98 9.11 9.19
C CYS A 62 5.41 10.49 8.91
N LEU A 63 4.60 10.61 7.86
CA LEU A 63 3.99 11.87 7.43
C LEU A 63 2.64 12.12 8.06
N GLY A 64 2.05 11.11 8.68
CA GLY A 64 0.78 11.20 9.39
C GLY A 64 0.45 9.87 10.04
N GLN A 65 -0.29 9.94 11.15
CA GLN A 65 -0.77 8.76 11.84
C GLN A 65 -2.13 9.02 12.49
N LYS A 66 -2.92 7.96 12.64
CA LYS A 66 -4.19 7.96 13.37
C LYS A 66 -4.28 6.74 14.27
N CYS A 67 -4.56 6.96 15.55
CA CYS A 67 -4.86 5.88 16.49
C CYS A 67 -6.31 5.43 16.28
N VAL A 68 -6.54 4.13 16.24
CA VAL A 68 -7.87 3.53 16.17
C VAL A 68 -8.00 2.43 17.23
N GLU A 69 -9.23 2.19 17.66
CA GLU A 69 -9.51 1.22 18.73
C GLU A 69 -9.41 -0.23 18.25
N GLU A 70 -9.80 -0.49 17.00
CA GLU A 70 -9.86 -1.82 16.42
C GLU A 70 -9.27 -1.84 15.02
N LYS A 71 -8.75 -3.00 14.63
CA LYS A 71 -8.15 -3.21 13.30
C LYS A 71 -9.15 -2.92 12.16
N THR A 72 -10.41 -3.28 12.33
CA THR A 72 -11.48 -3.01 11.35
C THR A 72 -11.68 -1.51 11.07
N ASN A 73 -11.32 -0.65 12.02
CA ASN A 73 -11.42 0.80 11.87
C ASN A 73 -10.33 1.39 10.95
N GLU A 74 -9.37 0.58 10.47
CA GLU A 74 -8.45 1.00 9.41
C GLU A 74 -9.19 1.41 8.13
N ILE A 75 -10.30 0.75 7.80
CA ILE A 75 -11.10 1.03 6.60
C ILE A 75 -11.61 2.48 6.59
N THR A 76 -11.91 3.04 7.76
CA THR A 76 -12.35 4.44 7.92
C THR A 76 -11.17 5.38 8.14
N ALA A 77 -10.13 4.95 8.86
CA ALA A 77 -8.97 5.77 9.17
C ALA A 77 -8.05 6.05 7.97
N ILE A 78 -7.87 5.10 7.06
CA ILE A 78 -7.06 5.28 5.84
C ILE A 78 -7.60 6.44 4.98
N PRO A 79 -8.91 6.48 4.64
CA PRO A 79 -9.53 7.63 3.98
C PRO A 79 -9.25 8.99 4.64
N GLU A 80 -9.38 9.07 5.96
CA GLU A 80 -9.20 10.31 6.70
C GLU A 80 -7.73 10.76 6.71
N LEU A 81 -6.81 9.80 6.81
CA LEU A 81 -5.38 10.06 6.72
C LEU A 81 -5.00 10.52 5.31
N ILE A 82 -5.57 9.92 4.27
CA ILE A 82 -5.41 10.40 2.90
C ILE A 82 -5.93 11.83 2.77
N ASP A 83 -7.06 12.18 3.38
CA ASP A 83 -7.65 13.52 3.32
C ASP A 83 -6.77 14.59 3.98
N SER A 84 -6.07 14.26 5.07
CA SER A 84 -5.17 15.21 5.76
C SER A 84 -3.80 15.39 5.09
N LEU A 85 -3.40 14.47 4.21
CA LEU A 85 -2.10 14.50 3.55
C LEU A 85 -2.14 15.10 2.13
N ASN A 86 -1.06 15.78 1.74
CA ASN A 86 -0.82 16.15 0.36
C ASN A 86 -0.09 14.99 -0.36
N ILE A 87 -0.88 14.14 -1.02
CA ILE A 87 -0.38 12.93 -1.70
C ILE A 87 -0.29 13.07 -3.21
N LYS A 88 -0.45 14.28 -3.75
CA LYS A 88 -0.43 14.50 -5.21
C LYS A 88 0.86 13.92 -5.81
N GLU A 89 0.72 13.17 -6.90
CA GLU A 89 1.83 12.50 -7.61
C GLU A 89 2.58 11.43 -6.79
N ALA A 90 2.09 11.06 -5.60
CA ALA A 90 2.60 9.92 -4.84
C ALA A 90 1.99 8.59 -5.32
N ILE A 91 2.69 7.49 -5.02
CA ILE A 91 2.17 6.12 -5.14
C ILE A 91 1.77 5.65 -3.74
N ILE A 92 0.49 5.41 -3.54
CA ILE A 92 -0.04 4.89 -2.29
C ILE A 92 -0.01 3.36 -2.30
N THR A 93 0.56 2.76 -1.26
CA THR A 93 0.46 1.33 -1.01
C THR A 93 -0.27 1.09 0.31
N THR A 94 -1.02 0.01 0.39
CA THR A 94 -1.70 -0.39 1.62
C THR A 94 -1.80 -1.90 1.67
N ASP A 95 -2.17 -2.42 2.83
CA ASP A 95 -2.35 -3.84 3.03
C ASP A 95 -3.61 -4.35 2.30
N ALA A 96 -3.88 -5.64 2.43
CA ALA A 96 -5.06 -6.21 1.80
C ALA A 96 -6.36 -5.63 2.39
N MET A 97 -6.41 -5.31 3.68
CA MET A 97 -7.62 -4.81 4.32
C MET A 97 -7.98 -3.40 3.86
N GLY A 98 -6.99 -2.54 3.65
CA GLY A 98 -7.11 -1.21 3.05
C GLY A 98 -7.37 -1.21 1.54
N THR A 99 -7.32 -2.38 0.88
CA THR A 99 -7.62 -2.50 -0.55
C THR A 99 -9.13 -2.38 -0.77
N GLN A 100 -9.64 -1.15 -0.83
CA GLN A 100 -11.06 -0.85 -0.97
C GLN A 100 -11.30 0.15 -2.11
N THR A 101 -12.35 -0.06 -2.90
CA THR A 101 -12.69 0.85 -4.02
C THR A 101 -12.96 2.28 -3.55
N ALA A 102 -13.52 2.47 -2.35
CA ALA A 102 -13.73 3.78 -1.76
C ALA A 102 -12.41 4.53 -1.46
N ILE A 103 -11.38 3.81 -1.01
CA ILE A 103 -10.03 4.36 -0.77
C ILE A 103 -9.39 4.76 -2.10
N VAL A 104 -9.46 3.88 -3.11
CA VAL A 104 -8.96 4.15 -4.47
C VAL A 104 -9.58 5.41 -5.06
N LYS A 105 -10.90 5.60 -4.90
CA LYS A 105 -11.60 6.81 -5.35
C LYS A 105 -11.01 8.08 -4.73
N LYS A 106 -10.60 8.04 -3.45
CA LYS A 106 -9.96 9.18 -2.77
C LYS A 106 -8.55 9.44 -3.29
N ILE A 107 -7.74 8.39 -3.42
CA ILE A 107 -6.39 8.47 -3.99
C ILE A 107 -6.44 9.10 -5.39
N TRP A 108 -7.34 8.60 -6.24
CA TRP A 108 -7.53 9.09 -7.61
C TRP A 108 -7.96 10.58 -7.64
N LYS A 109 -8.93 10.97 -6.80
CA LYS A 109 -9.38 12.37 -6.68
C LYS A 109 -8.26 13.32 -6.27
N LYS A 110 -7.29 12.85 -5.48
CA LYS A 110 -6.09 13.61 -5.09
C LYS A 110 -4.95 13.57 -6.12
N ARG A 111 -5.19 13.00 -7.31
CA ARG A 111 -4.19 12.86 -8.39
C ARG A 111 -2.94 12.10 -7.94
N ALA A 112 -3.15 11.07 -7.14
CA ALA A 112 -2.15 10.10 -6.73
C ALA A 112 -2.40 8.76 -7.45
N ASP A 113 -1.37 7.93 -7.54
CA ASP A 113 -1.46 6.57 -8.05
C ASP A 113 -1.48 5.57 -6.88
N TYR A 114 -1.75 4.30 -7.17
CA TYR A 114 -1.80 3.26 -6.15
C TYR A 114 -1.22 1.93 -6.63
N VAL A 115 -0.72 1.15 -5.68
CA VAL A 115 -0.45 -0.29 -5.83
C VAL A 115 -1.00 -0.99 -4.59
N LEU A 116 -2.03 -1.80 -4.76
CA LEU A 116 -2.79 -2.41 -3.66
C LEU A 116 -2.70 -3.94 -3.73
N ALA A 117 -2.72 -4.58 -2.57
CA ALA A 117 -2.59 -6.02 -2.47
C ALA A 117 -3.94 -6.72 -2.69
N LEU A 118 -4.09 -7.39 -3.84
CA LEU A 118 -5.26 -8.21 -4.13
C LEU A 118 -5.19 -9.54 -3.37
N LYS A 119 -6.08 -9.73 -2.38
CA LYS A 119 -6.20 -10.98 -1.59
C LYS A 119 -7.67 -11.40 -1.46
N GLY A 120 -7.93 -12.41 -0.63
CA GLY A 120 -9.23 -13.09 -0.51
C GLY A 120 -10.42 -12.20 -0.16
N ASN A 121 -10.19 -10.99 0.34
CA ASN A 121 -11.24 -10.01 0.61
C ASN A 121 -11.85 -9.37 -0.65
N GLN A 122 -11.38 -9.70 -1.85
CA GLN A 122 -11.85 -9.15 -3.12
C GLN A 122 -12.61 -10.17 -4.00
N GLY A 123 -13.00 -11.32 -3.44
CA GLY A 123 -13.93 -12.28 -4.05
C GLY A 123 -13.64 -12.59 -5.52
N SER A 124 -14.62 -12.30 -6.39
CA SER A 124 -14.60 -12.52 -7.85
C SER A 124 -13.40 -11.89 -8.55
N LEU A 125 -12.96 -10.70 -8.13
CA LEU A 125 -11.79 -10.04 -8.74
C LEU A 125 -10.52 -10.88 -8.58
N LEU A 126 -10.35 -11.52 -7.42
CA LEU A 126 -9.21 -12.39 -7.18
C LEU A 126 -9.30 -13.66 -8.04
N GLU A 127 -10.49 -14.23 -8.21
CA GLU A 127 -10.71 -15.44 -9.02
C GLU A 127 -10.42 -15.17 -10.49
N GLU A 128 -10.97 -14.10 -11.05
CA GLU A 128 -10.70 -13.62 -12.41
C GLU A 128 -9.20 -13.40 -12.65
N VAL A 129 -8.51 -12.69 -11.74
CA VAL A 129 -7.07 -12.46 -11.83
C VAL A 129 -6.27 -13.76 -11.73
N ARG A 130 -6.68 -14.70 -10.87
CA ARG A 130 -6.03 -16.01 -10.75
C ARG A 130 -6.20 -16.85 -12.00
N GLU A 131 -7.39 -16.86 -12.59
CA GLU A 131 -7.68 -17.60 -13.82
C GLU A 131 -6.78 -17.10 -14.96
N TYR A 132 -6.71 -15.78 -15.17
CA TYR A 132 -5.82 -15.18 -16.18
C TYR A 132 -4.36 -15.60 -15.99
N PHE A 133 -3.85 -15.55 -14.75
CA PHE A 133 -2.47 -15.93 -14.45
C PHE A 133 -2.24 -17.44 -14.34
N SER A 134 -3.29 -18.27 -14.46
CA SER A 134 -3.16 -19.73 -14.53
C SER A 134 -2.90 -20.22 -15.96
N ASP A 135 -3.25 -19.42 -16.96
CA ASP A 135 -3.02 -19.72 -18.37
C ASP A 135 -1.56 -19.45 -18.76
N GLU A 136 -0.84 -20.50 -19.18
CA GLU A 136 0.57 -20.38 -19.58
C GLU A 136 0.78 -19.52 -20.84
N GLY A 137 -0.18 -19.51 -21.76
CA GLY A 137 -0.15 -18.70 -22.97
C GLY A 137 -0.27 -17.22 -22.67
N LEU A 138 -1.13 -16.85 -21.71
CA LEU A 138 -1.27 -15.47 -21.23
C LEU A 138 -0.08 -15.03 -20.37
N LEU A 139 0.44 -15.90 -19.51
CA LEU A 139 1.66 -15.65 -18.73
C LEU A 139 2.86 -15.32 -19.62
N LYS A 140 3.04 -16.01 -20.76
CA LYS A 140 4.12 -15.75 -21.72
C LYS A 140 4.03 -14.38 -22.39
N LYS A 141 2.84 -13.78 -22.44
CA LYS A 141 2.62 -12.43 -22.98
C LYS A 141 2.88 -11.33 -21.94
N CYS A 142 2.95 -11.68 -20.66
CA CYS A 142 3.17 -10.70 -19.59
C CYS A 142 4.62 -10.21 -19.56
N ALA A 143 4.81 -8.97 -19.15
CA ALA A 143 6.14 -8.48 -18.80
C ALA A 143 6.65 -9.26 -17.57
N TYR A 144 7.84 -9.84 -17.67
CA TYR A 144 8.40 -10.71 -16.63
C TYR A 144 9.69 -10.14 -16.03
N LYS A 145 9.78 -10.18 -14.69
CA LYS A 145 11.00 -9.83 -13.95
C LYS A 145 11.26 -10.85 -12.86
N LYS A 146 12.54 -11.16 -12.61
CA LYS A 146 12.97 -12.02 -11.50
C LYS A 146 14.09 -11.37 -10.69
N LYS A 147 14.11 -11.64 -9.39
CA LYS A 147 15.19 -11.30 -8.46
C LYS A 147 15.51 -12.53 -7.62
N VAL A 148 16.79 -12.83 -7.47
CA VAL A 148 17.27 -13.93 -6.64
C VAL A 148 18.20 -13.35 -5.59
N GLU A 149 17.91 -13.61 -4.32
CA GLU A 149 18.71 -13.18 -3.18
C GLU A 149 19.11 -14.39 -2.35
N LYS A 150 20.36 -14.42 -1.89
CA LYS A 150 20.86 -15.46 -0.99
C LYS A 150 21.08 -14.83 0.38
N ALA A 151 20.39 -15.33 1.40
CA ALA A 151 20.52 -14.85 2.77
C ALA A 151 20.44 -16.02 3.76
N ARG A 152 21.41 -16.10 4.68
CA ARG A 152 21.45 -17.09 5.78
C ARG A 152 21.19 -18.53 5.33
N GLY A 153 21.83 -18.96 4.23
CA GLY A 153 21.67 -20.34 3.71
C GLY A 153 20.35 -20.61 2.99
N LYS A 154 19.51 -19.60 2.76
CA LYS A 154 18.29 -19.71 1.95
C LYS A 154 18.45 -18.92 0.66
N ILE A 155 17.86 -19.45 -0.41
CA ILE A 155 17.73 -18.76 -1.69
C ILE A 155 16.28 -18.31 -1.82
N GLU A 156 16.08 -16.99 -1.87
CA GLU A 156 14.78 -16.38 -2.12
C GLU A 156 14.71 -15.96 -3.58
N LYS A 157 13.79 -16.55 -4.34
CA LYS A 157 13.48 -16.19 -5.71
C LYS A 157 12.14 -15.46 -5.75
N ARG A 158 12.17 -14.18 -6.12
CA ARG A 158 10.98 -13.35 -6.34
C ARG A 158 10.76 -13.15 -7.83
N GLU A 159 9.59 -13.50 -8.30
CA GLU A 159 9.18 -13.39 -9.70
C GLU A 159 7.93 -12.51 -9.82
N TYR A 160 7.88 -11.73 -10.90
CA TYR A 160 6.85 -10.74 -11.17
C TYR A 160 6.36 -10.90 -12.61
N TRP A 161 5.05 -10.96 -12.81
CA TRP A 161 4.40 -10.91 -14.12
C TRP A 161 3.40 -9.76 -14.12
N GLN A 162 3.49 -8.87 -15.11
CA GLN A 162 2.58 -7.73 -15.26
C GLN A 162 1.89 -7.78 -16.63
N THR A 163 0.60 -7.45 -16.64
CA THR A 163 -0.15 -7.19 -17.87
C THR A 163 -0.96 -5.90 -17.75
N GLU A 164 -1.02 -5.15 -18.85
CA GLU A 164 -1.94 -4.02 -19.05
C GLU A 164 -3.21 -4.45 -19.81
N ASP A 165 -3.23 -5.67 -20.36
CA ASP A 165 -4.44 -6.24 -20.95
C ASP A 165 -5.37 -6.73 -19.84
N ILE A 166 -6.20 -5.79 -19.38
CA ILE A 166 -7.17 -5.97 -18.31
C ILE A 166 -8.60 -5.66 -18.78
N SER A 167 -8.83 -5.65 -20.09
CA SER A 167 -10.13 -5.31 -20.70
C SER A 167 -11.25 -6.28 -20.31
N TRP A 168 -10.88 -7.52 -19.98
CA TRP A 168 -11.74 -8.62 -19.58
C TRP A 168 -12.18 -8.60 -18.11
N LEU A 169 -11.53 -7.81 -17.24
CA LEU A 169 -11.88 -7.72 -15.82
C LEU A 169 -13.27 -7.10 -15.63
N SER A 170 -14.19 -7.84 -15.02
CA SER A 170 -15.58 -7.42 -14.84
C SER A 170 -15.67 -6.15 -13.97
N GLN A 171 -14.91 -6.11 -12.88
CA GLN A 171 -14.91 -5.03 -11.89
C GLN A 171 -13.96 -3.88 -12.23
N LYS A 172 -13.33 -3.85 -13.42
CA LYS A 172 -12.34 -2.81 -13.80
C LYS A 172 -12.83 -1.39 -13.55
N LYS A 173 -14.11 -1.12 -13.83
CA LYS A 173 -14.71 0.23 -13.68
C LYS A 173 -14.85 0.67 -12.22
N GLU A 174 -14.88 -0.25 -11.27
CA GLU A 174 -14.98 0.05 -9.84
C GLU A 174 -13.65 0.57 -9.27
N TRP A 175 -12.54 0.15 -9.89
CA TRP A 175 -11.17 0.54 -9.54
C TRP A 175 -10.72 1.71 -10.41
N MET A 176 -11.04 2.92 -9.96
CA MET A 176 -10.74 4.15 -10.71
C MET A 176 -9.26 4.26 -11.07
N GLY A 177 -8.97 4.32 -12.36
CA GLY A 177 -7.59 4.47 -12.84
C GLY A 177 -6.78 3.17 -12.86
N LEU A 178 -7.40 2.00 -12.70
CA LEU A 178 -6.72 0.71 -12.82
C LEU A 178 -6.13 0.55 -14.23
N LYS A 179 -4.81 0.39 -14.30
CA LYS A 179 -4.04 0.25 -15.56
C LYS A 179 -3.50 -1.15 -15.79
N SER A 180 -3.13 -1.86 -14.73
CA SER A 180 -2.48 -3.17 -14.84
C SER A 180 -2.74 -4.02 -13.62
N ILE A 181 -2.55 -5.33 -13.78
CA ILE A 181 -2.48 -6.31 -12.69
C ILE A 181 -1.09 -6.95 -12.66
N ILE A 182 -0.67 -7.37 -11.46
CA ILE A 182 0.66 -7.95 -11.24
C ILE A 182 0.52 -9.23 -10.41
N LEU A 183 1.07 -10.34 -10.91
CA LEU A 183 1.31 -11.54 -10.13
C LEU A 183 2.69 -11.46 -9.50
N THR A 184 2.77 -11.75 -8.20
CA THR A 184 4.04 -11.95 -7.51
C THR A 184 4.14 -13.40 -7.02
N ARG A 185 5.28 -14.04 -7.27
CA ARG A 185 5.60 -15.38 -6.77
C ARG A 185 6.89 -15.32 -5.98
N ASN A 186 6.84 -15.81 -4.75
CA ASN A 186 8.01 -15.95 -3.90
C ASN A 186 8.28 -17.43 -3.65
N THR A 187 9.48 -17.89 -3.98
CA THR A 187 9.93 -19.26 -3.73
C THR A 187 11.17 -19.18 -2.85
N ILE A 188 11.10 -19.82 -1.68
CA ILE A 188 12.21 -19.92 -0.74
C ILE A 188 12.70 -21.37 -0.77
N THR A 189 13.92 -21.59 -1.22
CA THR A 189 14.61 -22.89 -1.14
C THR A 189 15.68 -22.85 -0.05
N GLY A 190 15.74 -23.91 0.76
CA GLY A 190 16.88 -24.16 1.65
C GLY A 190 18.10 -24.59 0.83
N ALA A 191 19.31 -24.31 1.31
CA ALA A 191 20.55 -24.79 0.67
C ALA A 191 20.79 -26.30 0.86
N ASP A 192 19.85 -27.05 1.43
CA ASP A 192 20.00 -28.47 1.71
C ASP A 192 18.98 -29.25 0.87
N GLY A 193 19.48 -29.97 -0.13
CA GLY A 193 18.87 -31.16 -0.78
C GLY A 193 17.42 -31.07 -1.23
#